data_AF-A0AAD3X1W3-F1
#
_entry.id   AF-A0AAD3X1W3-F1
#
_cell.length_a   1.000
_cell.length_b   1.000
_cell.length_c   1.000
_cell.angle_alpha   90.00
_cell.angle_beta   90.00
_cell.angle_gamma   90.00
#
_symmetry.space_group_name_H-M   'P 1'
#
loop_
_entity.id
_entity.type
_entity.pdbx_description
1 polymer ?
#
loop_
_entity_poly.entity_id
_entity_poly.type
_entity_poly.pdbx_seq_one_letter_code
_entity_poly.pdbx_strand_id
1 'polypeptide(L)'
;MLTTDEAERLLGAAREAHTRGDPLLHLHVEVSRLTGAPSSWGSAANECHQNESVGYFLGEVERVGWRLEHTGYAFVDSGATTSDRVMSTGTGVVNHGAVSGYFTFRRAATA
;
A
#
# COMPACT_ATOMS: atom_id res chain seq x y z
N MET A 1 -2.96 5.25 -0.85
CA MET A 1 -3.66 4.52 0.20
C MET A 1 -4.86 3.86 -0.42
N LEU A 2 -5.05 2.54 -0.23
CA LEU A 2 -6.20 1.81 -0.75
C LEU A 2 -7.51 2.43 -0.27
N THR A 3 -8.29 3.03 -1.18
CA THR A 3 -9.61 3.59 -0.90
C THR A 3 -10.71 2.55 -1.12
N THR A 4 -11.92 2.81 -0.63
CA THR A 4 -13.08 1.95 -0.85
C THR A 4 -13.37 1.77 -2.34
N ASP A 5 -13.43 2.86 -3.11
CA ASP A 5 -13.69 2.81 -4.56
C ASP A 5 -12.62 2.02 -5.31
N GLU A 6 -11.36 2.13 -4.89
CA GLU A 6 -10.26 1.35 -5.46
C GLU A 6 -10.38 -0.13 -5.11
N ALA A 7 -10.69 -0.45 -3.87
CA ALA A 7 -10.91 -1.83 -3.43
C ALA A 7 -12.06 -2.48 -4.20
N GLU A 8 -13.19 -1.77 -4.39
CA GLU A 8 -14.33 -2.27 -5.16
C GLU A 8 -13.97 -2.54 -6.62
N ARG A 9 -13.26 -1.59 -7.26
CA ARG A 9 -12.77 -1.74 -8.64
C ARG A 9 -11.84 -2.94 -8.78
N LEU A 10 -10.86 -3.09 -7.89
CA LEU A 10 -9.91 -4.20 -7.93
C LEU A 10 -10.59 -5.55 -7.65
N LEU A 11 -11.58 -5.58 -6.75
CA LEU A 11 -12.35 -6.78 -6.47
C LEU A 11 -13.24 -7.17 -7.66
N GLY A 12 -13.80 -6.20 -8.38
CA GLY A 12 -14.47 -6.41 -9.66
C GLY A 12 -13.55 -7.08 -10.68
N ALA A 13 -12.35 -6.51 -10.89
CA ALA A 13 -11.34 -7.09 -11.79
C ALA A 13 -10.93 -8.52 -11.38
N ALA A 14 -10.79 -8.78 -10.07
CA ALA A 14 -10.48 -10.11 -9.56
C ALA A 14 -11.59 -11.14 -9.87
N ARG A 15 -12.87 -10.74 -9.78
CA ARG A 15 -14.03 -11.59 -10.14
C ARG A 15 -14.10 -11.85 -11.63
N GLU A 16 -13.81 -10.84 -12.46
CA GLU A 16 -13.78 -10.98 -13.91
C GLU A 16 -12.67 -11.92 -14.37
N ALA A 17 -11.44 -11.75 -13.85
CA ALA A 17 -10.32 -12.64 -14.11
C ALA A 17 -10.63 -14.08 -13.68
N HIS A 18 -11.30 -14.25 -12.53
CA HIS A 18 -11.72 -15.56 -12.07
C HIS A 18 -12.79 -16.16 -13.00
N THR A 19 -13.78 -15.39 -13.43
CA THR A 19 -14.82 -15.84 -14.37
C THR A 19 -14.22 -16.24 -15.72
N ARG A 20 -13.21 -15.51 -16.20
CA ARG A 20 -12.48 -15.81 -17.44
C ARG A 20 -11.65 -17.10 -17.39
N GLY A 21 -11.39 -17.63 -16.18
CA GLY A 21 -10.60 -18.84 -16.00
C GLY A 21 -9.11 -18.61 -15.84
N ASP A 22 -8.69 -17.37 -15.52
CA ASP A 22 -7.28 -17.04 -15.39
C ASP A 22 -6.63 -17.88 -14.27
N PRO A 23 -5.39 -18.37 -14.47
CA PRO A 23 -4.69 -19.19 -13.47
C PRO A 23 -4.04 -18.35 -12.36
N LEU A 24 -3.68 -17.10 -12.67
CA LEU A 24 -2.98 -16.19 -11.78
C LEU A 24 -3.66 -14.81 -11.78
N LEU A 25 -3.62 -14.16 -10.63
CA LEU A 25 -4.03 -12.77 -10.45
C LEU A 25 -2.90 -12.02 -9.75
N HIS A 26 -2.53 -10.86 -10.30
CA HIS A 26 -1.57 -9.96 -9.69
C HIS A 26 -2.27 -8.66 -9.30
N LEU A 27 -2.15 -8.27 -8.04
CA LEU A 27 -2.69 -7.01 -7.52
C LEU A 27 -1.56 -6.18 -6.94
N HIS A 28 -1.64 -4.88 -7.18
CA HIS A 28 -0.73 -3.89 -6.62
C HIS A 28 -1.56 -2.89 -5.82
N VAL A 29 -1.21 -2.70 -4.55
CA VAL A 29 -1.89 -1.75 -3.64
C VAL A 29 -0.88 -1.01 -2.78
N GLU A 30 -1.16 0.26 -2.49
CA GLU A 30 -0.40 1.04 -1.52
C GLU A 30 -0.81 0.65 -0.09
N VAL A 31 0.12 0.12 0.69
CA VAL A 31 -0.14 -0.51 2.01
C VAL A 31 0.18 0.43 3.17
N SER A 32 1.24 1.23 3.03
CA SER A 32 1.59 2.24 4.01
C SER A 32 2.22 3.46 3.35
N ARG A 33 2.28 4.55 4.09
CA ARG A 33 2.88 5.81 3.64
C ARG A 33 3.72 6.40 4.76
N LEU A 34 4.93 6.81 4.40
CA LEU A 34 5.82 7.58 5.24
C LEU A 34 5.63 9.06 4.90
N THR A 35 5.27 9.86 5.89
CA THR A 35 5.06 11.31 5.75
C THR A 35 5.75 12.07 6.88
N GLY A 36 5.91 13.38 6.74
CA GLY A 36 6.39 14.22 7.84
C GLY A 36 5.37 14.39 8.95
N ALA A 37 5.82 14.29 10.19
CA ALA A 37 5.02 14.71 11.34
C ALA A 37 4.86 16.24 11.32
N PRO A 38 3.65 16.78 11.47
CA PRO A 38 3.43 18.22 11.53
C PRO A 38 4.16 18.79 12.74
N SER A 39 4.92 19.87 12.54
CA SER A 39 5.57 20.57 13.63
C SER A 39 5.63 22.06 13.37
N SER A 40 5.40 22.85 14.43
CA SER A 40 5.49 24.31 14.38
C SER A 40 6.93 24.82 14.50
N TRP A 41 7.92 23.92 14.68
CA TRP A 41 9.30 24.26 15.08
C TRP A 41 10.41 23.60 14.24
N GLY A 42 10.09 22.96 13.10
CA GLY A 42 11.10 22.33 12.24
C GLY A 42 11.56 20.94 12.72
N SER A 43 10.60 20.08 13.04
CA SER A 43 10.80 18.65 13.29
C SER A 43 11.25 17.92 12.03
N ALA A 44 12.09 16.90 12.23
CA ALA A 44 12.54 15.96 11.21
C ALA A 44 11.95 14.57 11.41
N ALA A 45 10.88 14.45 12.21
CA ALA A 45 10.25 13.17 12.49
C ALA A 45 9.35 12.74 11.33
N ASN A 46 9.45 11.48 10.93
CA ASN A 46 8.52 10.85 10.00
C ASN A 46 7.44 10.10 10.78
N GLU A 47 6.23 10.12 10.26
CA GLU A 47 5.09 9.31 10.70
C GLU A 47 4.80 8.26 9.62
N CYS A 48 4.51 7.02 10.05
CA CYS A 48 4.11 5.95 9.16
C CYS A 48 2.62 5.71 9.32
N HIS A 49 1.85 6.03 8.29
CA HIS A 49 0.43 5.70 8.22
C HIS A 49 0.30 4.32 7.60
N GLN A 50 -0.34 3.39 8.31
CA GLN A 50 -0.64 2.05 7.81
C GLN A 50 -2.11 1.98 7.39
N ASN A 51 -2.40 1.25 6.31
CA ASN A 51 -3.77 0.96 5.91
C ASN A 51 -4.20 -0.41 6.46
N GLU A 52 -4.95 -0.39 7.56
CA GLU A 52 -5.47 -1.61 8.18
C GLU A 52 -6.49 -2.35 7.28
N SER A 53 -7.12 -1.66 6.33
CA SER A 53 -8.13 -2.22 5.43
C SER A 53 -7.54 -3.16 4.37
N VAL A 54 -6.22 -3.12 4.12
CA VAL A 54 -5.57 -3.97 3.11
C VAL A 54 -5.75 -5.45 3.44
N GLY A 55 -5.59 -5.84 4.70
CA GLY A 55 -5.78 -7.24 5.12
C GLY A 55 -7.20 -7.74 4.83
N TYR A 56 -8.21 -6.93 5.14
CA TYR A 56 -9.61 -7.24 4.85
C TYR A 56 -9.84 -7.37 3.34
N PHE A 57 -9.33 -6.44 2.54
CA PHE A 57 -9.44 -6.49 1.08
C PHE A 57 -8.82 -7.77 0.49
N LEU A 58 -7.63 -8.18 0.94
CA LEU A 58 -7.01 -9.43 0.46
C LEU A 58 -7.88 -10.65 0.81
N GLY A 59 -8.50 -10.67 1.98
CA GLY A 59 -9.47 -11.70 2.36
C GLY A 59 -10.72 -11.74 1.47
N GLU A 60 -11.20 -10.57 1.01
CA GLU A 60 -12.29 -10.50 0.01
C GLU A 60 -11.87 -11.12 -1.33
N VAL A 61 -10.63 -10.86 -1.76
CA VAL A 61 -10.07 -11.46 -2.98
C VAL A 61 -9.98 -12.97 -2.84
N GLU A 62 -9.54 -13.48 -1.69
CA GLU A 62 -9.52 -14.92 -1.45
C GLU A 62 -10.93 -15.55 -1.47
N ARG A 63 -11.94 -14.85 -0.96
CA ARG A 63 -13.33 -15.32 -0.99
C ARG A 63 -13.89 -15.46 -2.41
N VAL A 64 -13.34 -14.75 -3.40
CA VAL A 64 -13.70 -14.93 -4.81
C VAL A 64 -13.24 -16.30 -5.35
N GLY A 65 -12.31 -16.97 -4.68
CA GLY A 65 -11.70 -18.22 -5.13
C GLY A 65 -10.23 -18.08 -5.54
N TRP A 66 -9.59 -16.99 -5.13
CA TRP A 66 -8.14 -16.83 -5.24
C TRP A 66 -7.46 -17.33 -3.98
N ARG A 67 -6.21 -17.75 -4.07
CA ARG A 67 -5.38 -18.11 -2.92
C ARG A 67 -4.09 -17.34 -3.00
N LEU A 68 -3.77 -16.59 -1.95
CA LEU A 68 -2.53 -15.80 -1.91
C LEU A 68 -1.33 -16.76 -1.89
N GLU A 69 -0.43 -16.61 -2.87
CA GLU A 69 0.80 -17.41 -2.96
C GLU A 69 2.04 -16.60 -2.61
N HIS A 70 2.10 -15.34 -3.06
CA HIS A 70 3.28 -14.53 -2.86
C HIS A 70 2.95 -13.07 -2.55
N THR A 71 3.77 -12.48 -1.69
CA THR A 71 3.72 -11.10 -1.26
C THR A 71 5.10 -10.49 -1.41
N GLY A 72 5.18 -9.41 -2.18
CA GLY A 72 6.37 -8.56 -2.29
C GLY A 72 6.05 -7.14 -1.82
N TYR A 73 7.00 -6.48 -1.18
CA TYR A 73 6.87 -5.09 -0.77
C TYR A 73 8.03 -4.28 -1.32
N ALA A 74 7.73 -3.12 -1.88
CA ALA A 74 8.73 -2.15 -2.30
C ALA A 74 8.43 -0.80 -1.66
N PHE A 75 9.43 -0.19 -1.04
CA PHE A 75 9.37 1.20 -0.66
C PHE A 75 9.66 2.07 -1.88
N VAL A 76 8.72 2.95 -2.22
CA VAL A 76 8.85 3.92 -3.30
C VAL A 76 9.10 5.28 -2.66
N ASP A 77 10.33 5.76 -2.78
CA ASP A 77 10.75 7.09 -2.32
C ASP A 77 10.11 8.16 -3.23
N SER A 78 9.40 9.11 -2.63
CA SER A 78 8.79 10.24 -3.34
C SER A 78 9.52 11.56 -3.08
N GLY A 79 10.69 11.52 -2.43
CA GLY A 79 11.55 12.66 -2.16
C GLY A 79 11.52 13.10 -0.69
N ALA A 80 12.30 14.14 -0.40
CA ALA A 80 12.46 14.67 0.95
C ALA A 80 12.14 16.16 1.03
N THR A 81 11.50 16.60 2.12
CA THR A 81 11.34 18.02 2.44
C THR A 81 12.42 18.41 3.43
N THR A 82 13.20 19.43 3.08
CA THR A 82 14.19 20.02 3.99
C THR A 82 13.64 21.34 4.53
N SER A 83 13.70 21.53 5.85
CA SER A 83 13.28 22.74 6.53
C SER A 83 14.39 23.28 7.43
N ASP A 84 14.63 24.59 7.38
CA ASP A 84 15.56 25.23 8.30
C ASP A 84 14.96 25.31 9.70
N ARG A 85 15.74 24.95 10.72
CA ARG A 85 15.27 25.07 12.11
C ARG A 85 15.30 26.52 12.54
N VAL A 86 14.14 27.05 12.91
CA VAL A 86 13.92 28.47 13.25
C VAL A 86 14.74 28.94 14.47
N MET A 87 15.29 28.03 15.29
CA MET A 87 16.03 28.33 16.52
C MET A 87 17.40 27.64 16.62
N SER A 88 17.93 27.05 15.54
CA SER A 88 19.20 26.30 15.56
C SER A 88 19.89 26.33 14.20
N THR A 89 21.22 26.27 14.18
CA THR A 89 22.00 25.99 12.96
C THR A 89 21.85 24.52 12.58
N GLY A 90 20.78 24.18 11.88
CA GLY A 90 20.56 22.83 11.35
C GLY A 90 19.32 22.72 10.47
N THR A 91 19.39 21.83 9.49
CA THR A 91 18.28 21.47 8.60
C THR A 91 17.56 20.22 9.11
N GLY A 92 16.23 20.25 9.19
CA GLY A 92 15.41 19.06 9.36
C GLY A 92 15.05 18.45 8.00
N VAL A 93 15.41 17.19 7.77
CA VAL A 93 15.02 16.45 6.56
C VAL A 93 13.92 15.46 6.91
N VAL A 94 12.82 15.54 6.18
CA VAL A 94 11.68 14.63 6.28
C VAL A 94 11.60 13.83 4.99
N ASN A 95 11.59 12.50 5.09
CA ASN A 95 11.48 11.64 3.91
C ASN A 95 10.01 11.28 3.67
N HIS A 96 9.60 11.34 2.42
CA HIS A 96 8.28 10.96 1.98
C HIS A 96 8.38 9.72 1.09
N GLY A 97 7.44 8.81 1.25
CA GLY A 97 7.37 7.66 0.37
C GLY A 97 6.19 6.77 0.70
N ALA A 98 5.98 5.76 -0.12
CA ALA A 98 4.91 4.80 0.08
C ALA A 98 5.41 3.38 -0.06
N VAL A 99 4.88 2.47 0.76
CA VAL A 99 5.11 1.04 0.60
C VAL A 99 4.04 0.49 -0.33
N SER A 100 4.49 0.03 -1.49
CA SER A 100 3.69 -0.71 -2.45
C SER A 100 3.76 -2.19 -2.15
N GLY A 101 2.61 -2.83 -1.98
CA GLY A 101 2.47 -4.27 -1.87
C GLY A 101 2.07 -4.89 -3.21
N TYR A 102 2.78 -5.94 -3.60
CA TYR A 102 2.51 -6.75 -4.79
C TYR A 102 2.07 -8.13 -4.34
N PHE A 103 0.85 -8.50 -4.70
CA PHE A 103 0.19 -9.71 -4.25
C PHE A 103 -0.08 -10.60 -5.45
N THR A 104 0.47 -11.80 -5.42
CA THR A 104 0.23 -12.82 -6.45
C THR A 104 -0.65 -13.91 -5.86
N PHE A 105 -1.76 -14.16 -6.54
CA PHE A 105 -2.70 -15.20 -6.18
C PHE A 105 -2.74 -16.27 -7.27
N ARG A 106 -2.86 -17.52 -6.85
CA ARG A 106 -3.25 -18.63 -7.73
C ARG A 106 -4.75 -18.85 -7.63
N ARG A 107 -5.36 -19.34 -8.70
CA ARG A 107 -6.75 -19.81 -8.64
C ARG A 107 -6.85 -20.98 -7.66
N ALA A 108 -7.75 -20.90 -6.69
CA ALA A 108 -8.01 -22.01 -5.77
C ALA A 108 -8.57 -23.18 -6.56
N ALA A 109 -8.06 -24.39 -6.30
CA ALA A 109 -8.70 -25.59 -6.81
C ALA A 109 -10.08 -25.71 -6.18
N THR A 110 -11.11 -25.92 -6.99
CA THR A 110 -12.40 -26.42 -6.48
C THR A 110 -12.13 -27.73 -5.76
N ALA A 111 -12.37 -27.75 -4.45
CA ALA A 111 -12.32 -28.95 -3.63
C ALA A 111 -13.40 -29.94 -4.07
#